data_AF-A0A3M0ZEP8-F1
#
_entry.id   AF-A0A3M0ZEP8-F1
#
_cell.length_a   1.000
_cell.length_b   1.000
_cell.length_c   1.000
_cell.angle_alpha   90.00
_cell.angle_beta   90.00
_cell.angle_gamma   90.00
#
_symmetry.space_group_name_H-M   'P 1'
#
loop_
_entity.id
_entity.type
_entity.pdbx_description
1 polymer ?
#
loop_
_entity_poly.entity_id
_entity_poly.type
_entity_poly.pdbx_seq_one_letter_code
_entity_poly.pdbx_strand_id
1 'polypeptide(L)'
;MIYFGAAYYPEHRDPERWDYDLEQMEKANVNCLRVAEFAWSRLEPEDGRYDFEWLETFIRKAETHGIQILLCTPLRTLPAWLMAQDETLKLQREDGVCLEYGSRYSYCINHPLLQQKARALAEAMSKQWGNDANVAGWHLDNEHGSEPDCHCDLCREKFQRWCQQRYETLEHLNESWGLAFWGLQFNDWSQIPTPRVTKAFHSPG
;
A
#
# COMPACT_ATOMS: atom_id res chain seq x y z
N MET A 1 -14.48 11.27 -24.23
CA MET A 1 -15.28 11.22 -22.99
C MET A 1 -14.40 11.73 -21.86
N ILE A 2 -14.92 12.55 -20.95
CA ILE A 2 -14.19 13.06 -19.79
C ILE A 2 -14.78 12.40 -18.55
N TYR A 3 -13.92 11.83 -17.70
CA TYR A 3 -14.35 11.27 -16.42
C TYR A 3 -14.62 12.38 -15.41
N PHE A 4 -15.81 12.35 -14.81
CA PHE A 4 -16.23 13.24 -13.74
C PHE A 4 -16.87 12.38 -12.64
N GLY A 5 -16.40 12.54 -11.40
CA GLY A 5 -16.66 11.53 -10.39
C GLY A 5 -16.23 11.88 -8.98
N ALA A 6 -16.33 10.88 -8.12
CA ALA A 6 -15.98 10.96 -6.71
C ALA A 6 -15.34 9.65 -6.23
N ALA A 7 -14.62 9.73 -5.10
CA ALA A 7 -14.37 8.55 -4.29
C ALA A 7 -15.66 8.17 -3.56
N TYR A 8 -16.07 6.92 -3.67
CA TYR A 8 -17.27 6.40 -3.04
C TYR A 8 -16.94 5.12 -2.29
N TYR A 9 -17.51 4.98 -1.09
CA TYR A 9 -17.24 3.89 -0.17
C TYR A 9 -18.50 3.03 -0.01
N PRO A 10 -18.84 2.18 -0.99
CA PRO A 10 -19.97 1.25 -0.87
C PRO A 10 -19.86 0.38 0.39
N GLU A 11 -18.64 0.10 0.84
CA GLU A 11 -18.37 -0.64 2.07
C GLU A 11 -18.90 0.02 3.36
N HIS A 12 -19.12 1.34 3.36
CA HIS A 12 -19.62 2.11 4.51
C HIS A 12 -21.13 2.38 4.43
N ARG A 13 -21.77 1.97 3.34
CA ARG A 13 -23.16 2.28 3.05
C ARG A 13 -24.01 1.02 3.12
N ASP A 14 -25.21 1.18 3.66
CA ASP A 14 -26.24 0.14 3.58
C ASP A 14 -26.51 -0.19 2.10
N PRO A 15 -26.40 -1.45 1.67
CA PRO A 15 -26.67 -1.85 0.29
C PRO A 15 -28.04 -1.41 -0.25
N GLU A 16 -29.05 -1.27 0.61
CA GLU A 16 -30.38 -0.77 0.20
C GLU A 16 -30.36 0.70 -0.26
N ARG A 17 -29.30 1.45 0.08
CA ARG A 17 -29.14 2.86 -0.29
C ARG A 17 -28.30 3.08 -1.54
N TRP A 18 -27.62 2.06 -2.05
CA TRP A 18 -26.74 2.21 -3.21
C TRP A 18 -27.47 2.74 -4.45
N ASP A 19 -28.66 2.23 -4.75
CA ASP A 19 -29.44 2.69 -5.92
C ASP A 19 -29.83 4.17 -5.78
N TYR A 20 -30.20 4.60 -4.58
CA TYR A 20 -30.51 6.01 -4.32
C TYR A 20 -29.28 6.90 -4.53
N ASP A 21 -28.12 6.50 -3.99
CA ASP A 21 -26.88 7.28 -4.12
C ASP A 21 -26.42 7.35 -5.60
N LEU A 22 -26.50 6.23 -6.33
CA LEU A 22 -26.18 6.16 -7.76
C LEU A 22 -27.15 6.99 -8.60
N GLU A 23 -28.45 6.99 -8.29
CA GLU A 23 -29.44 7.86 -8.95
C GLU A 23 -29.13 9.36 -8.73
N GLN A 24 -28.69 9.75 -7.52
CA GLN A 24 -28.28 11.14 -7.28
C GLN A 24 -27.01 11.50 -8.06
N MET A 25 -26.06 10.58 -8.14
CA MET A 25 -24.82 10.74 -8.90
C MET A 25 -25.09 10.87 -10.40
N GLU A 26 -25.98 10.03 -10.95
CA GLU A 26 -26.44 10.11 -12.34
C GLU A 26 -27.07 11.48 -12.63
N LYS A 27 -27.97 11.96 -11.76
CA LYS A 27 -28.57 13.32 -11.86
C LYS A 27 -27.52 14.44 -11.82
N ALA A 28 -26.41 14.22 -11.12
CA ALA A 28 -25.28 15.13 -11.04
C ALA A 28 -24.29 14.97 -12.22
N ASN A 29 -24.57 14.08 -13.17
CA ASN A 29 -23.70 13.71 -14.31
C ASN A 29 -22.35 13.08 -13.90
N VAL A 30 -22.28 12.48 -12.71
CA VAL A 30 -21.15 11.62 -12.34
C VAL A 30 -21.17 10.38 -13.23
N ASN A 31 -20.02 10.04 -13.81
CA ASN A 31 -19.89 8.92 -14.75
C ASN A 31 -18.73 7.97 -14.40
N CYS A 32 -18.01 8.24 -13.31
CA CYS A 32 -16.95 7.37 -12.82
C CYS A 32 -16.86 7.45 -11.29
N LEU A 33 -16.70 6.31 -10.61
CA LEU A 33 -16.47 6.25 -9.17
C LEU A 33 -15.19 5.50 -8.85
N ARG A 34 -14.39 6.06 -7.96
CA ARG A 34 -13.27 5.35 -7.34
C ARG A 34 -13.78 4.61 -6.11
N VAL A 35 -13.49 3.31 -6.00
CA VAL A 35 -14.01 2.47 -4.91
C VAL A 35 -12.97 1.49 -4.37
N ALA A 36 -13.23 1.00 -3.15
CA ALA A 36 -12.55 -0.12 -2.51
C ALA A 36 -11.10 0.11 -2.08
N GLU A 37 -10.60 1.35 -1.98
CA GLU A 37 -9.20 1.62 -1.57
C GLU A 37 -8.86 1.16 -0.14
N PHE A 38 -9.87 1.00 0.71
CA PHE A 38 -9.70 0.57 2.11
C PHE A 38 -10.43 -0.73 2.44
N ALA A 39 -10.88 -1.46 1.42
CA ALA A 39 -11.83 -2.55 1.58
C ALA A 39 -11.19 -3.93 1.79
N TRP A 40 -9.87 -4.05 2.07
CA TRP A 40 -9.21 -5.36 2.21
C TRP A 40 -9.95 -6.26 3.20
N SER A 41 -10.25 -5.77 4.41
CA SER A 41 -10.97 -6.54 5.43
C SER A 41 -12.38 -6.99 5.01
N ARG A 42 -13.03 -6.32 4.06
CA ARG A 42 -14.31 -6.76 3.50
C ARG A 42 -14.15 -7.69 2.30
N LEU A 43 -13.09 -7.52 1.51
CA LEU A 43 -12.78 -8.36 0.35
C LEU A 43 -12.16 -9.70 0.76
N GLU A 44 -11.45 -9.74 1.89
CA GLU A 44 -10.82 -10.92 2.48
C GLU A 44 -11.01 -10.87 4.02
N PRO A 45 -12.19 -11.20 4.53
CA PRO A 45 -12.49 -11.14 5.97
C PRO A 45 -11.64 -12.11 6.82
N GLU A 46 -11.19 -13.21 6.23
CA GLU A 46 -10.29 -14.19 6.84
C GLU A 46 -9.25 -14.60 5.80
N ASP A 47 -8.07 -15.03 6.26
CA ASP A 47 -6.95 -15.39 5.39
C ASP A 47 -7.36 -16.41 4.30
N GLY A 48 -7.25 -16.00 3.04
CA GLY A 48 -7.56 -16.81 1.87
C GLY A 48 -9.06 -16.98 1.57
N ARG A 49 -9.94 -16.37 2.38
CA ARG A 49 -11.39 -16.40 2.17
C ARG A 49 -11.84 -15.06 1.60
N TYR A 50 -12.09 -15.05 0.29
CA TYR A 50 -12.56 -13.86 -0.41
C TYR A 50 -14.08 -13.71 -0.39
N ASP A 51 -14.57 -12.49 -0.17
CA ASP A 51 -15.96 -12.09 -0.29
C ASP A 51 -16.09 -10.91 -1.27
N PHE A 52 -16.33 -11.24 -2.54
CA PHE A 52 -16.43 -10.26 -3.64
C PHE A 52 -17.88 -9.93 -4.00
N GLU A 53 -18.87 -10.65 -3.46
CA GLU A 53 -20.26 -10.57 -3.89
C GLU A 53 -20.84 -9.16 -3.71
N TRP A 54 -20.52 -8.51 -2.58
CA TRP A 54 -21.01 -7.18 -2.28
C TRP A 54 -20.48 -6.14 -3.29
N LEU A 55 -19.20 -6.24 -3.67
CA LEU A 55 -18.57 -5.29 -4.59
C LEU A 55 -19.03 -5.56 -6.02
N GLU A 56 -19.13 -6.83 -6.42
CA GLU A 56 -19.73 -7.22 -7.70
C GLU A 56 -21.15 -6.65 -7.85
N THR A 57 -21.98 -6.81 -6.81
CA THR A 57 -23.35 -6.27 -6.78
C THR A 57 -23.36 -4.76 -6.96
N PHE A 58 -22.47 -4.04 -6.26
CA PHE A 58 -22.33 -2.60 -6.42
C PHE A 58 -21.89 -2.20 -7.84
N ILE A 59 -20.90 -2.88 -8.41
CA ILE A 59 -20.40 -2.61 -9.78
C ILE A 59 -21.52 -2.78 -10.80
N ARG A 60 -22.34 -3.84 -10.67
CA ARG A 60 -23.49 -4.06 -11.57
C ARG A 60 -24.57 -2.99 -11.42
N LYS A 61 -24.84 -2.51 -10.20
CA LYS A 61 -25.74 -1.38 -10.00
C LYS A 61 -25.19 -0.11 -10.65
N ALA A 62 -23.91 0.21 -10.44
CA ALA A 62 -23.28 1.36 -11.08
C ALA A 62 -23.36 1.28 -12.62
N GLU A 63 -23.18 0.09 -13.19
CA GLU A 63 -23.34 -0.17 -14.63
C GLU A 63 -24.74 0.21 -15.13
N THR A 64 -25.80 -0.14 -14.39
CA THR A 64 -27.18 0.23 -14.78
C THR A 64 -27.45 1.74 -14.77
N HIS A 65 -26.64 2.51 -14.05
CA HIS A 65 -26.68 3.98 -14.02
C HIS A 65 -25.67 4.62 -14.98
N GLY A 66 -24.98 3.82 -15.81
CA GLY A 66 -23.96 4.32 -16.74
C GLY A 66 -22.70 4.86 -16.06
N ILE A 67 -22.43 4.43 -14.82
CA ILE A 67 -21.28 4.86 -14.02
C ILE A 67 -20.20 3.79 -14.06
N GLN A 68 -19.04 4.13 -14.62
CA GLN A 68 -17.87 3.26 -14.64
C GLN A 68 -17.14 3.26 -13.29
N ILE A 69 -16.31 2.25 -13.07
CA ILE A 69 -15.58 2.06 -11.82
C ILE A 69 -14.08 2.18 -12.06
N LEU A 70 -13.44 3.06 -11.29
CA LEU A 70 -11.99 3.07 -11.07
C LEU A 70 -11.70 2.23 -9.83
N LEU A 71 -11.36 0.96 -10.04
CA LEU A 71 -11.26 0.00 -8.95
C LEU A 71 -9.91 0.11 -8.23
N CYS A 72 -9.92 0.24 -6.90
CA CYS A 72 -8.69 0.25 -6.11
C CYS A 72 -8.30 -1.15 -5.63
N THR A 73 -7.01 -1.44 -5.63
CA THR A 73 -6.46 -2.58 -4.89
C THR A 73 -6.09 -2.13 -3.47
N PRO A 74 -6.78 -2.57 -2.39
CA PRO A 74 -6.58 -2.04 -1.04
C PRO A 74 -5.37 -2.64 -0.31
N LEU A 75 -4.19 -2.61 -0.93
CA LEU A 75 -3.02 -3.38 -0.48
C LEU A 75 -2.24 -2.72 0.67
N ARG A 76 -2.64 -1.51 1.08
CA ARG A 76 -1.99 -0.72 2.15
C ARG A 76 -2.90 -0.35 3.34
N THR A 77 -4.05 -0.99 3.45
CA THR A 77 -4.84 -1.00 4.69
C THR A 77 -5.08 -2.44 5.10
N LEU A 78 -4.07 -3.00 5.77
CA LEU A 78 -4.08 -4.40 6.18
C LEU A 78 -5.25 -4.67 7.13
N PRO A 79 -5.94 -5.81 6.99
CA PRO A 79 -6.91 -6.25 7.98
C PRO A 79 -6.20 -6.68 9.28
N ALA A 80 -6.93 -6.61 10.39
CA ALA A 80 -6.41 -6.98 11.71
C ALA A 80 -5.88 -8.42 11.75
N TRP A 81 -6.52 -9.36 11.05
CA TRP A 81 -6.09 -10.75 11.01
C TRP A 81 -4.70 -10.90 10.40
N LEU A 82 -4.33 -10.08 9.41
CA LEU A 82 -3.02 -10.13 8.76
C LEU A 82 -1.95 -9.56 9.68
N MET A 83 -2.23 -8.42 10.33
CA MET A 83 -1.31 -7.84 11.32
C MET A 83 -1.06 -8.79 12.50
N ALA A 84 -2.06 -9.57 12.91
CA ALA A 84 -1.92 -10.53 14.00
C ALA A 84 -1.10 -11.79 13.65
N GLN A 85 -0.81 -12.05 12.36
CA GLN A 85 -0.03 -13.21 11.96
C GLN A 85 1.47 -13.06 12.24
N ASP A 86 1.98 -11.83 12.16
CA ASP A 86 3.42 -11.56 12.28
C ASP A 86 3.65 -10.13 12.80
N GLU A 87 4.09 -10.01 14.05
CA GLU A 87 4.41 -8.73 14.69
C GLU A 87 5.53 -7.96 13.95
N THR A 88 6.38 -8.64 13.17
CA THR A 88 7.45 -8.02 12.39
C THR A 88 6.95 -7.31 11.13
N LEU A 89 5.65 -7.44 10.81
CA LEU A 89 4.97 -6.60 9.82
C LEU A 89 4.98 -5.12 10.21
N LYS A 90 5.00 -4.80 11.51
CA LYS A 90 4.91 -3.42 11.99
C LYS A 90 6.06 -2.57 11.42
N LEU A 91 5.71 -1.37 10.98
CA LEU A 91 6.70 -0.40 10.55
C LEU A 91 7.52 0.06 11.75
N GLN A 92 8.84 -0.07 11.67
CA GLN A 92 9.73 0.49 12.68
C GLN A 92 10.21 1.88 12.23
N ARG A 93 9.92 2.92 13.01
CA ARG A 93 10.39 4.28 12.75
C ARG A 93 11.89 4.43 13.01
N GLU A 94 12.44 5.57 12.60
CA GLU A 94 13.85 5.94 12.82
C GLU A 94 14.30 5.92 14.29
N ASP A 95 13.39 6.10 15.25
CA ASP A 95 13.64 6.05 16.69
C ASP A 95 13.53 4.62 17.29
N GLY A 96 13.27 3.63 16.45
CA GLY A 96 13.12 2.22 16.84
C GLY A 96 11.72 1.84 17.29
N VAL A 97 10.78 2.79 17.37
CA VAL A 97 9.38 2.50 17.75
C VAL A 97 8.68 1.78 16.61
N CYS A 98 8.09 0.62 16.91
CA CYS A 98 7.18 -0.06 16.00
C CYS A 98 5.79 0.59 16.07
N LEU A 99 5.23 0.95 14.91
CA LEU A 99 3.88 1.49 14.82
C LEU A 99 2.85 0.40 15.06
N GLU A 100 1.91 0.69 15.95
CA GLU A 100 0.84 -0.24 16.29
C GLU A 100 -0.26 -0.27 15.22
N TYR A 101 -1.04 -1.35 15.19
CA TYR A 101 -2.25 -1.40 14.38
C TYR A 101 -3.32 -0.44 14.94
N GLY A 102 -4.11 0.19 14.06
CA GLY A 102 -5.19 1.11 14.45
C GLY A 102 -5.35 2.35 13.56
N SER A 103 -4.50 2.51 12.55
CA SER A 103 -4.65 3.53 11.51
C SER A 103 -4.33 2.93 10.13
N ARG A 104 -3.67 3.68 9.25
CA ARG A 104 -3.24 3.23 7.91
C ARG A 104 -1.73 3.38 7.75
N TYR A 105 -1.14 2.58 6.88
CA TYR A 105 0.28 2.66 6.53
C TYR A 105 1.28 2.43 7.69
N SER A 106 0.91 1.59 8.65
CA SER A 106 1.71 1.29 9.85
C SER A 106 2.52 -0.02 9.75
N TYR A 107 2.81 -0.50 8.55
CA TYR A 107 3.49 -1.76 8.30
C TYR A 107 4.62 -1.59 7.27
N CYS A 108 5.55 -2.55 7.26
CA CYS A 108 6.69 -2.58 6.38
C CYS A 108 6.30 -3.09 4.98
N ILE A 109 6.32 -2.21 3.96
CA ILE A 109 6.04 -2.56 2.55
C ILE A 109 7.00 -3.60 1.95
N ASN A 110 8.15 -3.79 2.61
CA ASN A 110 9.16 -4.75 2.20
C ASN A 110 8.89 -6.17 2.73
N HIS A 111 7.94 -6.35 3.65
CA HIS A 111 7.71 -7.60 4.36
C HIS A 111 7.21 -8.71 3.42
N PRO A 112 7.81 -9.92 3.43
CA PRO A 112 7.43 -10.99 2.50
C PRO A 112 5.98 -11.44 2.65
N LEU A 113 5.48 -11.55 3.88
CA LEU A 113 4.08 -11.91 4.14
C LEU A 113 3.11 -10.90 3.51
N LEU A 114 3.37 -9.60 3.68
CA LEU A 114 2.56 -8.57 3.03
C LEU A 114 2.62 -8.70 1.52
N GLN A 115 3.82 -8.83 0.92
CA GLN A 115 3.96 -8.95 -0.52
C GLN A 115 3.24 -10.17 -1.08
N GLN A 116 3.25 -11.30 -0.35
CA GLN A 116 2.53 -12.51 -0.70
C GLN A 116 1.01 -12.28 -0.67
N LYS A 117 0.47 -11.77 0.44
CA LYS A 117 -0.98 -11.58 0.62
C LYS A 117 -1.52 -10.50 -0.32
N ALA A 118 -0.80 -9.39 -0.47
CA ALA A 118 -1.17 -8.32 -1.38
C ALA A 118 -1.21 -8.80 -2.83
N ARG A 119 -0.22 -9.61 -3.24
CA ARG A 119 -0.22 -10.23 -4.58
C ARG A 119 -1.40 -11.19 -4.74
N ALA A 120 -1.68 -12.03 -3.75
CA ALA A 120 -2.79 -12.98 -3.81
C ALA A 120 -4.15 -12.27 -3.96
N LEU A 121 -4.39 -11.22 -3.18
CA LEU A 121 -5.61 -10.41 -3.32
C LEU A 121 -5.66 -9.72 -4.69
N ALA A 122 -4.59 -9.06 -5.12
CA ALA A 122 -4.55 -8.40 -6.42
C ALA A 122 -4.80 -9.38 -7.59
N GLU A 123 -4.24 -10.59 -7.54
CA GLU A 123 -4.50 -11.64 -8.52
C GLU A 123 -5.96 -12.11 -8.48
N ALA A 124 -6.54 -12.28 -7.29
CA ALA A 124 -7.95 -12.66 -7.14
C ALA A 124 -8.89 -11.58 -7.69
N MET A 125 -8.66 -10.31 -7.36
CA MET A 125 -9.42 -9.17 -7.89
C MET A 125 -9.26 -9.06 -9.42
N SER A 126 -8.04 -9.25 -9.94
CA SER A 126 -7.78 -9.21 -11.39
C SER A 126 -8.49 -10.34 -12.13
N LYS A 127 -8.62 -11.53 -11.55
CA LYS A 127 -9.40 -12.63 -12.15
C LYS A 127 -10.89 -12.31 -12.20
N GLN A 128 -11.40 -11.64 -11.17
CA GLN A 128 -12.81 -11.27 -11.05
C GLN A 128 -13.19 -10.13 -12.00
N TRP A 129 -12.41 -9.03 -12.01
CA TRP A 129 -12.80 -7.78 -12.67
C TRP A 129 -11.86 -7.33 -13.79
N GLY A 130 -10.79 -8.07 -14.09
CA GLY A 130 -9.77 -7.65 -15.06
C GLY A 130 -10.26 -7.53 -16.51
N ASN A 131 -11.38 -8.18 -16.86
CA ASN A 131 -12.02 -8.10 -18.17
C ASN A 131 -13.42 -7.46 -18.11
N ASP A 132 -13.80 -6.86 -16.98
CA ASP A 132 -15.11 -6.25 -16.80
C ASP A 132 -15.18 -4.90 -17.53
N ALA A 133 -16.12 -4.77 -18.47
CA ALA A 133 -16.28 -3.56 -19.27
C ALA A 133 -16.72 -2.33 -18.44
N ASN A 134 -17.31 -2.54 -17.26
CA ASN A 134 -17.68 -1.43 -16.37
C ASN A 134 -16.50 -0.94 -15.50
N VAL A 135 -15.38 -1.66 -15.49
CA VAL A 135 -14.15 -1.21 -14.82
C VAL A 135 -13.30 -0.41 -15.81
N ALA A 136 -13.30 0.92 -15.64
CA ALA A 136 -12.55 1.85 -16.49
C ALA A 136 -11.03 1.77 -16.30
N GLY A 137 -10.59 1.29 -15.13
CA GLY A 137 -9.18 1.14 -14.81
C GLY A 137 -8.94 0.80 -13.35
N TRP A 138 -7.66 0.78 -12.99
CA TRP A 138 -7.20 0.43 -11.66
C TRP A 138 -6.46 1.59 -11.00
N HIS A 139 -6.83 1.92 -9.78
CA HIS A 139 -6.06 2.79 -8.91
C HIS A 139 -5.22 1.91 -7.99
N LEU A 140 -3.91 1.92 -8.21
CA LEU A 140 -3.01 1.08 -7.44
C LEU A 140 -2.82 1.70 -6.06
N ASP A 141 -3.51 1.09 -5.09
CA ASP A 141 -3.43 1.46 -3.68
C ASP A 141 -3.94 2.88 -3.39
N ASN A 142 -3.36 3.61 -2.42
CA ASN A 142 -3.72 4.99 -2.10
C ASN A 142 -2.53 5.74 -1.46
N GLU A 143 -2.08 6.86 -2.04
CA GLU A 143 -1.09 7.77 -1.43
C GLU A 143 0.23 7.09 -1.01
N HIS A 144 0.97 6.55 -1.99
CA HIS A 144 2.31 6.02 -1.77
C HIS A 144 3.25 7.13 -1.24
N GLY A 145 3.97 6.85 -0.15
CA GLY A 145 4.91 7.79 0.47
C GLY A 145 4.30 8.66 1.59
N SER A 146 3.03 8.45 1.93
CA SER A 146 2.40 9.07 3.11
C SER A 146 2.74 8.38 4.42
N GLU A 147 3.39 7.21 4.37
CA GLU A 147 4.02 6.55 5.52
C GLU A 147 5.39 7.15 5.86
N PRO A 148 5.84 7.03 7.12
CA PRO A 148 7.24 7.18 7.45
C PRO A 148 8.11 6.13 6.74
N ASP A 149 9.41 6.40 6.61
CA ASP A 149 10.34 5.35 6.21
C ASP A 149 10.42 4.24 7.28
N CYS A 150 10.49 2.99 6.82
CA CYS A 150 10.65 1.84 7.70
C CYS A 150 12.13 1.50 7.88
N HIS A 151 12.58 1.44 9.13
CA HIS A 151 13.96 1.20 9.53
C HIS A 151 14.18 -0.22 10.10
N CYS A 152 13.22 -1.15 9.95
CA CYS A 152 13.38 -2.53 10.44
C CYS A 152 14.56 -3.26 9.76
N ASP A 153 14.99 -4.38 10.33
CA ASP A 153 16.17 -5.12 9.85
C ASP A 153 16.04 -5.56 8.38
N LEU A 154 14.83 -5.93 7.94
CA LEU A 154 14.56 -6.25 6.54
C LEU A 154 14.79 -5.07 5.59
N CYS A 155 14.37 -3.87 5.99
CA CYS A 155 14.62 -2.65 5.21
C CYS A 155 16.11 -2.30 5.19
N ARG A 156 16.81 -2.48 6.33
CA ARG A 156 18.26 -2.28 6.39
C ARG A 156 18.99 -3.19 5.41
N GLU A 157 18.68 -4.49 5.40
CA GLU A 157 19.29 -5.43 4.47
C GLU A 157 18.99 -5.10 3.00
N LYS A 158 17.76 -4.68 2.68
CA LYS A 158 17.40 -4.25 1.32
C LYS A 158 18.15 -2.97 0.93
N PHE A 159 18.31 -2.03 1.84
CA PHE A 159 19.08 -0.81 1.61
C PHE A 159 20.57 -1.12 1.40
N GLN A 160 21.15 -2.03 2.18
CA GLN A 160 22.53 -2.50 2.01
C GLN A 160 22.74 -3.14 0.64
N ARG A 161 21.82 -4.00 0.19
CA ARG A 161 21.86 -4.58 -1.17
C ARG A 161 21.76 -3.52 -2.25
N TRP A 162 20.89 -2.52 -2.07
CA TRP A 162 20.79 -1.40 -3.01
C TRP A 162 22.10 -0.59 -3.05
N CYS A 163 22.74 -0.34 -1.91
CA CYS A 163 24.04 0.33 -1.85
C CYS A 163 25.11 -0.48 -2.59
N GLN A 164 25.16 -1.79 -2.36
CA GLN A 164 26.09 -2.67 -3.05
C GLN A 164 25.91 -2.62 -4.57
N GLN A 165 24.67 -2.63 -5.05
CA GLN A 165 24.37 -2.54 -6.49
C GLN A 165 24.70 -1.16 -7.07
N ARG A 166 24.48 -0.09 -6.30
CA ARG A 166 24.67 1.29 -6.77
C ARG A 166 26.14 1.70 -6.81
N TYR A 167 26.90 1.35 -5.78
CA TYR A 167 28.28 1.82 -5.61
C TYR A 167 29.32 0.78 -5.99
N GLU A 168 28.92 -0.50 -6.13
CA GLU A 168 29.74 -1.65 -6.55
C GLU A 168 30.84 -2.05 -5.55
N THR A 169 31.57 -1.09 -4.99
CA THR A 169 32.62 -1.29 -3.98
C THR A 169 32.41 -0.42 -2.74
N LEU A 170 32.93 -0.86 -1.60
CA LEU A 170 32.86 -0.08 -0.35
C LEU A 170 33.75 1.14 -0.42
N GLU A 171 34.89 1.05 -1.11
CA GLU A 171 35.79 2.17 -1.36
C GLU A 171 35.04 3.30 -2.08
N HIS A 172 34.31 2.97 -3.16
CA HIS A 172 33.55 3.96 -3.92
C HIS A 172 32.38 4.54 -3.11
N LEU A 173 31.70 3.75 -2.27
CA LEU A 173 30.67 4.28 -1.35
C LEU A 173 31.29 5.24 -0.32
N ASN A 174 32.38 4.83 0.32
CA ASN A 174 33.07 5.61 1.35
C ASN A 174 33.56 6.95 0.81
N GLU A 175 34.13 6.95 -0.40
CA GLU A 175 34.56 8.15 -1.12
C GLU A 175 33.36 9.03 -1.51
N SER A 176 32.31 8.43 -2.08
CA SER A 176 31.11 9.15 -2.52
C SER A 176 30.39 9.84 -1.38
N TRP A 177 30.34 9.23 -0.19
CA TRP A 177 29.64 9.76 0.99
C TRP A 177 30.56 10.59 1.91
N GLY A 178 31.83 10.78 1.54
CA GLY A 178 32.80 11.54 2.33
C GLY A 178 33.03 11.00 3.75
N LEU A 179 32.95 9.70 3.96
CA LEU A 179 32.88 9.08 5.30
C LEU A 179 34.18 9.13 6.11
N ALA A 180 35.26 9.70 5.56
CA ALA A 180 36.47 10.00 6.32
C ALA A 180 36.18 10.97 7.48
N PHE A 181 35.22 11.88 7.31
CA PHE A 181 34.81 12.79 8.37
C PHE A 181 34.16 12.01 9.53
N TRP A 182 34.59 12.30 10.76
CA TRP A 182 34.22 11.54 11.97
C TRP A 182 34.56 10.04 11.96
N GLY A 183 35.35 9.56 10.99
CA GLY A 183 35.81 8.16 10.93
C GLY A 183 34.69 7.16 10.69
N LEU A 184 33.73 7.49 9.83
CA LEU A 184 32.51 6.71 9.57
C LEU A 184 32.66 5.69 8.42
N GLN A 185 33.87 5.42 7.96
CA GLN A 185 34.11 4.52 6.84
C GLN A 185 33.69 3.07 7.17
N PHE A 186 33.03 2.43 6.21
CA PHE A 186 32.59 1.04 6.31
C PHE A 186 33.61 0.10 5.68
N ASN A 187 33.84 -1.04 6.32
CA ASN A 187 34.68 -2.14 5.85
C ASN A 187 33.88 -3.39 5.46
N ASP A 188 32.58 -3.39 5.73
CA ASP A 188 31.64 -4.42 5.29
C ASP A 188 30.26 -3.81 5.03
N TRP A 189 29.53 -4.31 4.03
CA TRP A 189 28.19 -3.79 3.69
C TRP A 189 27.19 -3.92 4.83
N SER A 190 27.33 -4.93 5.70
CA SER A 190 26.46 -5.13 6.86
C SER A 190 26.57 -4.02 7.92
N GLN A 191 27.65 -3.23 7.88
CA GLN A 191 27.88 -2.13 8.81
C GLN A 191 27.05 -0.89 8.49
N ILE A 192 26.51 -0.78 7.27
CA ILE A 192 25.74 0.39 6.83
C ILE A 192 24.39 0.40 7.55
N PRO A 193 24.10 1.42 8.38
CA PRO A 193 22.80 1.55 9.03
C PRO A 193 21.78 2.20 8.08
N THR A 194 20.49 2.06 8.39
CA THR A 194 19.51 3.06 7.93
C THR A 194 19.64 4.31 8.79
N PRO A 195 19.21 5.51 8.34
CA PRO A 195 19.40 6.74 9.08
C PRO A 195 18.47 6.82 10.31
N ARG A 196 18.75 6.02 11.34
CA ARG A 196 18.04 5.99 12.64
C ARG A 196 18.50 7.14 13.55
N VAL A 197 17.75 7.48 14.58
CA VAL A 197 18.11 8.57 15.51
C VAL A 197 19.53 8.38 16.10
N THR A 198 20.36 9.43 16.02
CA THR A 198 21.71 9.51 16.64
C THR A 198 21.92 10.90 17.26
N LYS A 199 23.06 11.13 17.94
CA LYS A 199 23.34 12.38 18.68
C LYS A 199 23.28 13.63 17.80
N ALA A 200 23.67 13.51 16.54
CA ALA A 200 23.65 14.56 15.52
C ALA A 200 22.92 14.07 14.27
N PHE A 201 22.84 14.88 13.21
CA PHE A 201 22.31 14.41 11.93
C PHE A 201 23.20 13.31 11.33
N HIS A 202 22.58 12.40 10.57
CA HIS A 202 23.32 11.45 9.73
C HIS A 202 24.12 12.17 8.66
N SER A 203 25.14 11.49 8.12
CA SER A 203 25.88 11.99 6.96
C SER A 203 24.89 12.30 5.83
N PRO A 204 24.97 13.47 5.17
CA PRO A 204 24.09 13.78 4.06
C PRO A 204 24.36 12.94 2.81
N GLY A 205 25.51 12.25 2.74
CA GLY A 205 26.02 11.63 1.52
C GLY A 205 26.72 12.67 0.66
#